data_AF-A0A922EHI3-F1
#
_entry.id   AF-A0A922EHI3-F1
#
_cell.length_a   1.000
_cell.length_b   1.000
_cell.length_c   1.000
_cell.angle_alpha   90.00
_cell.angle_beta   90.00
_cell.angle_gamma   90.00
#
_symmetry.space_group_name_H-M   'P 1'
#
loop_
_entity.id
_entity.type
_entity.pdbx_description
1 polymer ?
#
loop_
_entity_poly.entity_id
_entity_poly.type
_entity_poly.pdbx_seq_one_letter_code
_entity_poly.pdbx_strand_id
1 'polypeptide(L)'
;MDSIGLHDTSEQEILHHLYNKATGRPAGLIIGECDLFGEKEPWEIWDQEYSYDGQQEDLLVFTKSKKKAAGGSRLDRRIGTGTWISDDTGFFIYWKDESNRMTLTGMRQKFHYVGRSSSVEDGRWIMYEYSLDKSIPVHADVRKQTKLPRAP
;
A
#
# COMPACT_ATOMS: atom_id res chain seq x y z
N MET A 1 6.56 -24.55 -3.55
CA MET A 1 6.33 -23.14 -3.93
C MET A 1 6.86 -22.36 -2.76
N ASP A 2 8.05 -21.78 -2.91
CA ASP A 2 8.71 -21.08 -1.83
C ASP A 2 7.90 -19.82 -1.50
N SER A 3 7.41 -19.73 -0.26
CA SER A 3 6.87 -18.48 0.27
C SER A 3 8.01 -17.47 0.30
N ILE A 4 8.04 -16.59 -0.70
CA ILE A 4 8.97 -15.46 -0.73
C ILE A 4 8.54 -14.54 0.40
N GLY A 5 9.38 -14.45 1.44
CA GLY A 5 9.16 -13.49 2.50
C GLY A 5 9.12 -12.08 1.93
N LEU A 6 8.03 -11.35 2.18
CA LEU A 6 7.84 -9.95 1.77
C LEU A 6 8.85 -8.96 2.39
N HIS A 7 9.79 -9.46 3.20
CA HIS A 7 10.89 -8.68 3.79
C HIS A 7 11.97 -8.31 2.76
N ASP A 8 12.12 -9.08 1.69
CA ASP A 8 13.17 -8.87 0.67
C ASP A 8 12.69 -8.12 -0.57
N THR A 9 11.39 -7.84 -0.71
CA THR A 9 10.87 -7.13 -1.90
C THR A 9 11.29 -5.67 -1.88
N SER A 10 12.03 -5.25 -2.91
CA SER A 10 12.51 -3.88 -3.06
C SER A 10 11.37 -2.91 -3.41
N GLU A 11 11.57 -1.62 -3.11
CA GLU A 11 10.64 -0.55 -3.46
C GLU A 11 10.35 -0.50 -4.97
N GLN A 12 11.34 -0.82 -5.79
CA GLN A 12 11.22 -0.88 -7.24
C GLN A 12 10.37 -2.06 -7.71
N GLU A 13 10.50 -3.24 -7.09
CA GLU A 13 9.69 -4.42 -7.40
C GLU A 13 8.23 -4.19 -7.02
N ILE A 14 7.98 -3.61 -5.85
CA ILE A 14 6.65 -3.16 -5.41
C ILE A 14 6.02 -2.26 -6.47
N LEU A 15 6.72 -1.20 -6.90
CA LEU A 15 6.23 -0.32 -7.96
C LEU A 15 6.04 -1.04 -9.30
N HIS A 16 6.88 -2.03 -9.62
CA HIS A 16 6.72 -2.84 -10.82
C HIS A 16 5.44 -3.68 -10.79
N HIS A 17 5.11 -4.29 -9.65
CA HIS A 17 3.83 -4.98 -9.46
C HIS A 17 2.65 -4.03 -9.61
N LEU A 18 2.73 -2.85 -9.03
CA LEU A 18 1.71 -1.81 -9.17
C LEU A 18 1.54 -1.38 -10.64
N TYR A 19 2.64 -1.18 -11.37
CA TYR A 19 2.61 -0.88 -12.80
C TYR A 19 1.93 -1.98 -13.61
N ASN A 20 2.29 -3.24 -13.37
CA ASN A 20 1.69 -4.38 -14.08
C ASN A 20 0.18 -4.44 -13.81
N LYS A 21 -0.25 -4.29 -12.56
CA LYS A 21 -1.67 -4.24 -12.20
C LYS A 21 -2.40 -3.08 -12.87
N ALA A 22 -1.82 -1.88 -12.84
CA ALA A 22 -2.41 -0.67 -13.41
C ALA A 22 -2.47 -0.69 -14.96
N THR A 23 -1.66 -1.53 -15.60
CA THR A 23 -1.62 -1.72 -17.05
C THR A 23 -2.27 -3.03 -17.51
N GLY A 24 -2.84 -3.82 -16.61
CA GLY A 24 -3.47 -5.11 -16.93
C GLY A 24 -2.48 -6.19 -17.38
N ARG A 25 -1.18 -6.03 -17.09
CA ARG A 25 -0.16 -7.03 -17.36
C ARG A 25 -0.19 -8.14 -16.30
N PRO A 26 0.19 -9.39 -16.66
CA PRO A 26 0.34 -10.46 -15.69
C PRO A 26 1.31 -10.05 -14.58
N ALA A 27 0.89 -10.18 -13.33
CA ALA A 27 1.78 -10.00 -12.18
C ALA A 27 2.47 -11.33 -11.88
N GLY A 28 3.78 -11.30 -11.65
CA GLY A 28 4.55 -12.49 -11.23
C GLY A 28 4.23 -12.96 -9.81
N LEU A 29 3.64 -12.09 -8.99
CA LEU A 29 3.14 -12.39 -7.65
C LEU A 29 1.61 -12.22 -7.62
N ILE A 30 0.93 -13.14 -6.93
CA ILE A 30 -0.49 -13.02 -6.64
C ILE A 30 -0.64 -12.07 -5.45
N ILE A 31 -0.93 -10.81 -5.75
CA ILE A 31 -1.21 -9.76 -4.75
C ILE A 31 -2.73 -9.59 -4.67
N GLY A 32 -3.30 -9.73 -3.48
CA GLY A 32 -4.73 -9.60 -3.22
C GLY A 32 -5.25 -8.17 -3.39
N GLU A 33 -6.58 -8.02 -3.40
CA GLU A 33 -7.25 -6.71 -3.34
C GLU A 33 -7.97 -6.55 -2.00
N CYS A 34 -7.78 -5.43 -1.31
CA CYS A 34 -8.42 -5.13 -0.04
C CYS A 34 -8.79 -3.64 0.08
N ASP A 35 -9.92 -3.33 0.72
CA ASP A 35 -10.35 -1.94 0.96
C ASP A 35 -9.80 -1.39 2.28
N LEU A 36 -8.62 -0.78 2.20
CA LEU A 36 -7.95 -0.11 3.31
C LEU A 36 -8.52 1.27 3.67
N PHE A 37 -9.60 1.69 3.02
CA PHE A 37 -10.32 2.93 3.31
C PHE A 37 -11.83 2.67 3.53
N GLY A 38 -12.13 1.41 3.89
CA GLY A 38 -13.46 0.87 4.12
C GLY A 38 -13.86 0.85 5.59
N GLU A 39 -14.79 -0.04 5.92
CA GLU A 39 -15.44 -0.13 7.24
C GLU A 39 -14.76 -1.10 8.21
N LYS A 40 -13.81 -1.91 7.73
CA LYS A 40 -13.04 -2.84 8.57
C LYS A 40 -11.85 -2.13 9.20
N GLU A 41 -11.54 -2.50 10.43
CA GLU A 41 -10.35 -2.04 11.13
C GLU A 41 -9.09 -2.73 10.59
N PRO A 42 -7.89 -2.12 10.75
CA PRO A 42 -6.64 -2.71 10.27
C PRO A 42 -6.39 -4.15 10.75
N TRP A 43 -6.70 -4.45 12.02
CA TRP A 43 -6.54 -5.78 12.59
C TRP A 43 -7.55 -6.79 12.05
N GLU A 44 -8.78 -6.36 11.73
CA GLU A 44 -9.78 -7.26 11.14
C GLU A 44 -9.38 -7.65 9.71
N ILE A 45 -8.78 -6.72 8.97
CA ILE A 45 -8.19 -6.99 7.65
C ILE A 45 -7.02 -7.95 7.80
N TRP A 46 -6.12 -7.68 8.75
CA TRP A 46 -4.99 -8.54 9.04
C TRP A 46 -5.42 -9.98 9.35
N ASP A 47 -6.35 -10.17 10.30
CA ASP A 47 -6.79 -11.50 10.71
C ASP A 47 -7.43 -12.29 9.55
N GLN A 48 -8.14 -11.61 8.65
CA GLN A 48 -8.73 -12.24 7.47
C GLN A 48 -7.67 -12.72 6.48
N GLU A 49 -6.67 -11.91 6.19
CA GLU A 49 -5.64 -12.24 5.20
C GLU A 49 -4.55 -13.16 5.79
N TYR A 50 -4.14 -12.94 7.04
CA TYR A 50 -3.14 -13.75 7.75
C TYR A 50 -3.62 -15.18 8.04
N SER A 51 -4.93 -15.36 8.28
CA SER A 51 -5.51 -16.70 8.48
C SER A 51 -5.33 -17.64 7.28
N TYR A 52 -4.97 -17.09 6.11
CA TYR A 52 -4.76 -17.86 4.89
C TYR A 52 -3.37 -18.51 4.79
N ASP A 53 -2.32 -17.94 5.39
CA ASP A 53 -0.94 -18.46 5.26
C ASP A 53 -0.16 -18.66 6.57
N GLY A 54 -0.55 -18.00 7.67
CA GLY A 54 0.03 -18.14 9.00
C GLY A 54 1.55 -17.90 9.13
N GLN A 55 2.22 -17.37 8.09
CA GLN A 55 3.67 -17.22 8.03
C GLN A 55 4.14 -15.83 7.60
N GLN A 56 3.25 -14.96 7.13
CA GLN A 56 3.61 -13.60 6.70
C GLN A 56 3.60 -12.58 7.84
N GLU A 57 4.76 -11.97 8.10
CA GLU A 57 4.87 -10.82 9.03
C GLU A 57 4.32 -9.51 8.44
N ASP A 58 4.04 -9.50 7.15
CA ASP A 58 3.60 -8.35 6.39
C ASP A 58 2.58 -8.73 5.32
N LEU A 59 1.56 -7.89 5.10
CA LEU A 59 0.55 -8.11 4.07
C LEU A 59 0.79 -7.16 2.89
N LEU A 60 0.86 -7.70 1.67
CA LEU A 60 0.94 -6.95 0.42
C LEU A 60 -0.39 -7.01 -0.34
N VAL A 61 -1.10 -5.89 -0.46
CA VAL A 61 -2.42 -5.81 -1.11
C VAL A 61 -2.56 -4.58 -2.00
N PHE A 62 -3.37 -4.69 -3.04
CA PHE A 62 -3.86 -3.53 -3.79
C PHE A 62 -5.11 -2.95 -3.14
N THR A 63 -5.18 -1.63 -3.02
CA THR A 63 -6.38 -0.92 -2.56
C THR A 63 -6.88 0.08 -3.61
N LYS A 64 -8.15 0.47 -3.52
CA LYS A 64 -8.70 1.57 -4.33
C LYS A 64 -8.66 2.85 -3.52
N SER A 65 -8.19 3.93 -4.13
CA SER A 65 -8.23 5.22 -3.45
C SER A 65 -9.65 5.75 -3.32
N LYS A 66 -9.99 6.19 -2.11
CA LYS A 66 -11.24 6.87 -1.80
C LYS A 66 -11.02 8.38 -1.87
N LYS A 67 -11.80 9.10 -2.68
CA LYS A 67 -11.76 10.57 -2.72
C LYS A 67 -12.70 11.13 -1.64
N LYS A 68 -12.32 12.23 -0.98
CA LYS A 68 -13.20 12.90 0.01
C LYS A 68 -14.46 13.49 -0.64
N ALA A 69 -14.36 13.91 -1.89
CA ALA A 69 -15.46 14.48 -2.66
C ALA A 69 -15.30 14.12 -4.14
N ALA A 70 -16.42 14.05 -4.85
CA ALA A 70 -16.43 13.87 -6.30
C ALA A 70 -15.61 14.98 -6.98
N GLY A 71 -14.71 14.62 -7.90
CA GLY A 71 -13.81 15.57 -8.58
C GLY A 71 -12.65 16.11 -7.73
N GLY A 72 -12.60 15.83 -6.43
CA GLY A 72 -11.51 16.29 -5.55
C GLY A 72 -10.21 15.50 -5.72
N SER A 73 -9.08 16.16 -5.43
CA SER A 73 -7.76 15.52 -5.37
C SER A 73 -7.43 14.92 -4.00
N ARG A 74 -8.10 15.40 -2.94
CA ARG A 74 -7.89 14.93 -1.56
C ARG A 74 -8.48 13.55 -1.36
N LEU A 75 -7.67 12.65 -0.82
CA LEU A 75 -8.08 11.29 -0.48
C LEU A 75 -8.67 11.22 0.92
N ASP A 76 -9.72 10.43 1.07
CA ASP A 76 -10.23 10.01 2.36
C ASP A 76 -9.33 8.89 2.88
N ARG A 77 -8.90 9.04 4.12
CA ARG A 77 -7.99 8.14 4.81
C ARG A 77 -8.60 7.54 6.06
N ARG A 78 -9.92 7.66 6.22
CA ARG A 78 -10.68 6.94 7.25
C ARG A 78 -10.67 5.45 6.95
N ILE A 79 -10.57 4.66 8.00
CA ILE A 79 -10.66 3.20 8.00
C ILE A 79 -11.38 2.78 9.27
N GLY A 80 -12.34 1.86 9.17
CA GLY A 80 -13.16 1.45 10.29
C GLY A 80 -13.70 2.64 11.06
N THR A 81 -13.37 2.70 12.35
CA THR A 81 -13.72 3.82 13.22
C THR A 81 -12.63 4.89 13.31
N GLY A 82 -11.41 4.62 12.86
CA GLY A 82 -10.27 5.51 12.93
C GLY A 82 -9.85 6.17 11.60
N THR A 83 -8.58 6.56 11.54
CA THR A 83 -7.98 7.21 10.36
C THR A 83 -6.49 6.91 10.26
N TRP A 84 -5.99 6.88 9.03
CA TRP A 84 -4.55 6.88 8.75
C TRP A 84 -3.99 8.31 8.80
N ILE A 85 -2.96 8.51 9.63
CA ILE A 85 -2.21 9.75 9.79
C ILE A 85 -0.84 9.60 9.12
N SER A 86 -0.42 10.60 8.37
CA SER A 86 0.86 10.58 7.65
C SER A 86 2.03 10.79 8.60
N ASP A 87 3.03 9.93 8.52
CA ASP A 87 4.31 10.05 9.26
C ASP A 87 5.32 10.90 8.49
N ASP A 88 5.27 10.85 7.17
CA ASP A 88 6.22 11.53 6.29
C ASP A 88 5.52 12.27 5.14
N THR A 89 6.28 13.05 4.38
CA THR A 89 5.82 13.77 3.19
C THR A 89 5.95 12.93 1.90
N GLY A 90 6.30 11.66 2.03
CA GLY A 90 6.64 10.77 0.92
C GLY A 90 8.12 10.75 0.54
N PHE A 91 8.57 9.59 0.08
CA PHE A 91 9.90 9.28 -0.43
C PHE A 91 9.81 8.92 -1.91
N PHE A 92 10.53 9.64 -2.77
CA PHE A 92 10.56 9.39 -4.20
C PHE A 92 11.43 8.18 -4.54
N ILE A 93 10.90 7.31 -5.41
CA ILE A 93 11.57 6.09 -5.85
C ILE A 93 11.88 6.24 -7.34
N TYR A 94 13.15 6.02 -7.67
CA TYR A 94 13.66 6.16 -9.02
C TYR A 94 14.13 4.81 -9.57
N TRP A 95 13.89 4.59 -10.86
CA TRP A 95 14.51 3.52 -11.62
C TRP A 95 15.73 4.03 -12.37
N LYS A 96 16.80 3.23 -12.38
CA LYS A 96 18.03 3.50 -13.10
C LYS A 96 18.11 2.59 -14.31
N ASP A 97 18.14 3.16 -15.52
CA ASP A 97 18.31 2.38 -16.74
C ASP A 97 19.79 2.04 -17.03
N GLU A 98 20.02 1.21 -18.04
CA GLU A 98 21.36 0.77 -18.48
C GLU A 98 22.26 1.94 -18.89
N SER A 99 21.68 3.08 -19.27
CA SER A 99 22.39 4.31 -19.61
C SER A 99 22.67 5.22 -18.40
N ASN A 100 22.51 4.70 -17.18
CA ASN A 100 22.60 5.42 -15.91
C ASN A 100 21.60 6.57 -15.73
N ARG A 101 20.54 6.65 -16.54
CA ARG A 101 19.53 7.70 -16.40
C ARG A 101 18.53 7.32 -15.29
N MET A 102 18.30 8.27 -14.40
CA MET A 102 17.32 8.15 -13.31
C MET A 102 15.95 8.64 -13.80
N THR A 103 14.95 7.78 -13.71
CA THR A 103 13.55 8.12 -14.03
C THR A 103 12.72 7.98 -12.77
N LEU A 104 11.91 8.99 -12.44
CA LEU A 104 10.99 8.93 -11.31
C LEU A 104 9.90 7.89 -11.61
N THR A 105 9.85 6.83 -10.81
CA THR A 105 8.89 5.73 -10.99
C THR A 105 7.66 5.92 -10.10
N GLY A 106 7.86 6.48 -8.92
CA GLY A 106 6.79 6.63 -7.95
C GLY A 106 7.24 7.20 -6.61
N MET A 107 6.38 7.01 -5.61
CA MET A 107 6.57 7.51 -4.26
C MET A 107 6.05 6.50 -3.24
N ARG A 108 6.72 6.40 -2.09
CA ARG A 108 6.25 5.70 -0.88
C ARG A 108 5.93 6.71 0.21
N GLN A 109 4.79 6.60 0.88
CA GLN A 109 4.44 7.45 2.02
C GLN A 109 4.06 6.59 3.23
N LYS A 110 4.60 6.88 4.41
CA LYS A 110 4.29 6.13 5.64
C LYS A 110 3.12 6.73 6.39
N PHE A 111 2.28 5.87 6.95
CA PHE A 111 1.13 6.21 7.78
C PHE A 111 1.06 5.35 9.03
N HIS A 112 0.45 5.88 10.09
CA HIS A 112 0.02 5.10 11.25
C HIS A 112 -1.49 5.26 11.48
N TYR A 113 -2.11 4.23 12.05
CA TYR A 113 -3.52 4.26 12.45
C TYR A 113 -3.70 5.02 13.77
N VAL A 114 -4.77 5.81 13.83
CA VAL A 114 -5.26 6.42 15.07
C VAL A 114 -6.77 6.18 15.18
N GLY A 115 -7.20 5.57 16.29
CA GLY A 115 -8.61 5.33 16.59
C GLY A 115 -9.34 6.59 17.04
N ARG A 116 -10.68 6.49 17.10
CA ARG A 116 -11.55 7.58 17.60
C ARG A 116 -11.40 7.85 19.08
N SER A 117 -11.06 6.82 19.85
CA SER A 117 -10.74 6.87 21.27
C SER A 117 -9.36 6.28 21.45
N SER A 118 -8.60 6.80 22.42
CA SER A 118 -7.31 6.23 22.76
C SER A 118 -7.47 4.74 23.03
N SER A 119 -6.83 3.93 22.20
CA SER A 119 -6.92 2.47 22.23
C SER A 119 -5.53 1.85 22.26
N VAL A 120 -5.46 0.57 22.63
CA VAL A 120 -4.21 -0.19 22.53
C VAL A 120 -3.71 -0.30 21.08
N GLU A 121 -4.60 -0.14 20.10
CA GLU A 121 -4.29 -0.27 18.68
C GLU A 121 -3.70 1.01 18.06
N ASP A 122 -3.78 2.15 18.76
CA ASP A 122 -3.29 3.42 18.25
C ASP A 122 -1.77 3.37 18.03
N GLY A 123 -1.34 3.73 16.82
CA GLY A 123 0.07 3.71 16.43
C GLY A 123 0.66 2.31 16.20
N ARG A 124 -0.08 1.22 16.45
CA ARG A 124 0.41 -0.15 16.25
C ARG A 124 0.30 -0.65 14.81
N TRP A 125 -0.58 -0.05 14.03
CA TRP A 125 -0.78 -0.38 12.63
C TRP A 125 -0.11 0.66 11.77
N ILE A 126 0.83 0.21 10.94
CA ILE A 126 1.59 1.05 10.01
C ILE A 126 1.18 0.69 8.60
N MET A 127 1.03 1.69 7.72
CA MET A 127 0.86 1.49 6.29
C MET A 127 1.95 2.22 5.53
N TYR A 128 2.62 1.50 4.64
CA TYR A 128 3.45 2.09 3.59
C TYR A 128 2.65 2.17 2.31
N GLU A 129 2.28 3.36 1.88
CA GLU A 129 1.47 3.61 0.68
C GLU A 129 2.36 3.88 -0.53
N TYR A 130 2.23 3.07 -1.58
CA TYR A 130 2.95 3.29 -2.86
C TYR A 130 2.09 3.93 -3.94
N SER A 131 2.67 4.81 -4.75
CA SER A 131 1.98 5.38 -5.91
C SER A 131 2.92 5.53 -7.10
N LEU A 132 2.44 5.21 -8.29
CA LEU A 132 3.15 5.50 -9.54
C LEU A 132 3.21 7.01 -9.80
N ASP A 133 4.28 7.43 -10.46
CA ASP A 133 4.39 8.80 -10.94
C ASP A 133 3.27 9.13 -11.95
N LYS A 134 2.78 10.38 -11.91
CA LYS A 134 1.64 10.81 -12.75
C LYS A 134 1.97 10.81 -14.25
N SER A 135 3.26 10.86 -14.62
CA SER A 135 3.68 10.77 -16.02
C SER A 135 3.57 9.36 -16.59
N ILE A 136 3.39 8.33 -15.75
CA ILE A 136 3.28 6.95 -16.19
C ILE A 136 1.86 6.69 -16.71
N PRO A 137 1.68 6.33 -18.00
CA PRO A 137 0.38 6.03 -18.56
C PRO A 137 -0.13 4.69 -18.02
N VAL A 138 -1.28 4.73 -17.33
CA VAL A 138 -1.95 3.55 -16.77
C VAL A 138 -3.41 3.49 -17.21
N HIS A 139 -3.97 2.27 -17.29
CA HIS A 139 -5.35 2.05 -17.75
C HIS A 139 -6.39 2.21 -16.63
N ALA A 140 -5.96 2.13 -15.37
CA ALA A 140 -6.84 2.27 -14.23
C ALA A 140 -6.15 3.06 -13.10
N ASP A 141 -6.96 3.78 -12.31
CA ASP A 141 -6.58 4.43 -11.06
C ASP A 141 -6.32 3.36 -9.96
N VAL A 142 -5.44 2.40 -10.24
CA VAL A 142 -4.95 1.44 -9.24
C VAL A 142 -3.98 2.19 -8.38
N ARG A 143 -4.37 2.42 -7.13
CA ARG A 143 -3.60 3.20 -6.22
C ARG A 143 -3.46 2.42 -4.94
N LYS A 144 -2.23 1.92 -4.80
CA LYS A 144 -1.53 1.72 -3.55
C LYS A 144 -1.45 0.28 -3.10
N GLN A 145 -0.25 0.04 -2.62
CA GLN A 145 0.23 -1.18 -2.03
C GLN A 145 0.55 -0.84 -0.60
N THR A 146 0.27 -1.76 0.32
CA THR A 146 0.43 -1.56 1.76
C THR A 146 1.30 -2.66 2.31
N LYS A 147 2.01 -2.35 3.41
CA LYS A 147 2.73 -3.28 4.26
C LYS A 147 2.25 -2.98 5.69
N LEU A 148 1.52 -3.91 6.30
CA LEU A 148 0.97 -3.81 7.66
C LEU A 148 1.81 -4.67 8.62
N PRO A 149 2.92 -4.16 9.19
CA PRO A 149 3.58 -4.89 10.27
C PRO A 149 2.74 -4.73 11.54
N ARG A 150 2.57 -5.81 12.30
CA ARG A 150 2.18 -5.70 13.70
C ARG A 150 3.34 -5.04 14.44
N ALA A 151 3.16 -3.85 14.98
CA ALA A 151 4.17 -3.29 15.88
C ALA A 151 4.41 -4.27 17.06
N PRO A 152 5.66 -4.49 17.47
CA PRO A 152 5.99 -5.38 18.59
C PRO A 152 5.30 -4.98 19.90
#